data_AF-A0A932LWB0-F1
#
_entry.id   AF-A0A932LWB0-F1
#
_cell.length_a   1.000
_cell.length_b   1.000
_cell.length_c   1.000
_cell.angle_alpha   90.00
_cell.angle_beta   90.00
_cell.angle_gamma   90.00
#
_symmetry.space_group_name_H-M   'P 1'
#
loop_
_entity.id
_entity.type
_entity.pdbx_description
1 polymer ?
#
loop_
_entity_poly.entity_id
_entity_poly.type
_entity_poly.pdbx_seq_one_letter_code
_entity_poly.pdbx_strand_id
1 'polypeptide(L)'
;MSPAPPRPPWGSLPWFPPSAQGRWDPPHLTFPGKLAEEPLLWQLSQTFDVIFNIRQADYTEGLGWMMTELEGTAANLEAGLRWLEGQGVRVAPIEQDVVH
;
A
#
# COMPACT_ATOMS: atom_id res chain seq x y z
N MET A 1 -10.26 15.40 23.75
CA MET A 1 -9.16 15.20 22.79
C MET A 1 -8.21 14.19 23.41
N SER A 2 -8.11 12.97 22.88
CA SER A 2 -7.13 11.98 23.38
C SER A 2 -5.75 12.28 22.80
N PRO A 3 -4.66 12.12 23.58
CA PRO A 3 -3.31 12.36 23.10
C PRO A 3 -2.90 11.30 22.07
N ALA A 4 -2.10 11.71 21.07
CA ALA A 4 -1.54 10.80 20.08
C ALA A 4 -0.60 9.77 20.76
N PRO A 5 -0.57 8.50 20.29
CA PRO A 5 0.30 7.48 20.86
C PRO A 5 1.78 7.80 20.61
N PRO A 6 2.69 7.31 21.48
CA PRO A 6 4.11 7.56 21.35
C PRO A 6 4.69 6.90 20.09
N ARG A 7 5.69 7.56 19.49
CA ARG A 7 6.39 7.05 18.31
C ARG A 7 7.21 5.79 18.67
N PRO A 8 7.24 4.74 17.81
CA PRO A 8 8.11 3.60 18.01
C PRO A 8 9.59 3.97 17.80
N PRO A 9 10.53 3.19 18.37
CA PRO A 9 11.96 3.54 18.43
C PRO A 9 12.77 3.29 17.15
N TRP A 10 12.17 2.76 16.08
CA TRP A 10 12.85 2.52 14.80
C TRP A 10 12.48 3.59 13.78
N GLY A 11 13.49 4.26 13.22
CA GLY A 11 13.31 5.45 12.39
C GLY A 11 12.96 5.17 10.93
N SER A 12 12.18 6.08 10.37
CA SER A 12 12.01 6.42 8.94
C SER A 12 10.89 5.74 8.14
N LEU A 13 9.68 5.60 8.70
CA LEU A 13 8.43 5.68 7.93
C LEU A 13 7.35 6.35 8.82
N PRO A 14 6.52 7.29 8.29
CA PRO A 14 5.43 7.85 9.08
C PRO A 14 4.43 6.74 9.39
N TRP A 15 4.36 6.36 10.67
CA TRP A 15 3.28 5.55 11.19
C TRP A 15 1.97 6.27 10.85
N PHE A 16 1.09 5.67 10.04
CA PHE A 16 -0.17 6.32 9.67
C PHE A 16 -1.11 6.32 10.89
N PRO A 17 -1.65 7.48 11.29
CA PRO A 17 -2.70 7.53 12.30
C PRO A 17 -3.97 6.87 11.72
N PRO A 18 -4.88 6.35 12.57
CA PRO A 18 -6.20 5.96 12.08
C PRO A 18 -6.84 7.20 11.44
N SER A 19 -7.41 7.05 10.24
CA SER A 19 -8.29 8.06 9.68
C SER A 19 -9.33 8.43 10.75
N ALA A 20 -9.82 9.67 10.73
CA ALA A 20 -10.77 10.18 11.73
C ALA A 20 -12.06 9.33 11.88
N GLN A 21 -12.27 8.34 11.00
CA GLN A 21 -13.41 7.41 10.99
C GLN A 21 -13.04 5.93 11.25
N GLY A 22 -11.81 5.59 11.64
CA GLY A 22 -11.43 4.21 11.97
C GLY A 22 -11.39 3.26 10.77
N ARG A 23 -11.23 3.80 9.56
CA ARG A 23 -11.07 3.05 8.31
C ARG A 23 -9.62 3.16 7.84
N TRP A 24 -8.97 2.07 7.48
CA TRP A 24 -7.64 2.11 6.87
C TRP A 24 -7.78 2.69 5.46
N ASP A 25 -7.02 3.74 5.13
CA ASP A 25 -6.99 4.25 3.76
C ASP A 25 -6.06 3.34 2.92
N PRO A 26 -6.55 2.76 1.81
CA PRO A 26 -5.82 1.76 1.03
C PRO A 26 -4.52 2.34 0.41
N PRO A 27 -3.36 1.66 0.43
CA PRO A 27 -2.19 2.15 -0.30
C PRO A 27 -2.43 2.32 -1.81
N HIS A 28 -1.77 3.33 -2.38
CA HIS A 28 -1.71 3.58 -3.81
C HIS A 28 -0.48 2.88 -4.41
N LEU A 29 -0.70 1.84 -5.20
CA LEU A 29 0.31 1.06 -5.90
C LEU A 29 0.39 1.51 -7.36
N THR A 30 1.55 1.94 -7.82
CA THR A 30 1.76 2.30 -9.24
C THR A 30 2.73 1.33 -9.89
N PHE A 31 2.29 0.74 -10.99
CA PHE A 31 3.01 -0.27 -11.78
C PHE A 31 3.49 0.38 -13.09
N PRO A 32 4.76 0.80 -13.17
CA PRO A 32 5.26 1.47 -14.37
C PRO A 32 5.56 0.48 -15.50
N GLY A 33 5.17 0.85 -16.72
CA GLY A 33 5.52 0.14 -17.94
C GLY A 33 5.00 -1.31 -17.95
N LYS A 34 5.89 -2.22 -18.32
CA LYS A 34 5.57 -3.65 -18.44
C LYS A 34 5.29 -4.34 -17.11
N LEU A 35 5.62 -3.72 -15.96
CA LEU A 35 5.33 -4.32 -14.65
C LEU A 35 3.83 -4.47 -14.39
N ALA A 36 3.01 -3.71 -15.10
CA ALA A 36 1.56 -3.82 -15.00
C ALA A 36 1.02 -5.10 -15.71
N GLU A 37 1.84 -5.77 -16.52
CA GLU A 37 1.53 -7.06 -17.15
C GLU A 37 2.00 -8.26 -16.29
N GLU A 38 2.78 -8.01 -15.23
CA GLU A 38 3.31 -9.03 -14.33
C GLU A 38 2.32 -9.36 -13.20
N PRO A 39 2.20 -10.63 -12.77
CA PRO A 39 1.23 -11.05 -11.76
C PRO A 39 1.69 -10.73 -10.32
N LEU A 40 2.20 -9.52 -10.06
CA LEU A 40 2.89 -9.15 -8.82
C LEU A 40 2.00 -9.23 -7.58
N LEU A 41 0.72 -8.87 -7.65
CA LEU A 41 -0.20 -9.00 -6.51
C LEU A 41 -0.51 -10.46 -6.17
N TRP A 42 -0.61 -11.31 -7.19
CA TRP A 42 -0.79 -12.73 -6.98
C TRP A 42 0.47 -13.32 -6.29
N GLN A 43 1.65 -12.96 -6.78
CA GLN A 43 2.93 -13.36 -6.17
C GLN A 43 3.08 -12.86 -4.73
N LEU A 44 2.69 -11.60 -4.47
CA LEU A 44 2.65 -11.01 -3.13
C LEU A 44 1.82 -11.88 -2.17
N SER A 45 0.60 -12.24 -2.60
CA SER A 45 -0.31 -13.03 -1.78
C SER A 45 0.22 -14.44 -1.49
N GLN A 46 0.80 -15.10 -2.49
CA GLN A 46 1.35 -16.45 -2.32
C GLN A 46 2.64 -16.48 -1.50
N THR A 47 3.46 -15.44 -1.59
CA THR A 47 4.80 -15.42 -0.97
C THR A 47 4.76 -14.95 0.47
N PHE A 48 3.93 -13.94 0.76
CA PHE A 48 3.91 -13.26 2.05
C PHE A 48 2.63 -13.50 2.85
N ASP A 49 1.71 -14.35 2.37
CA ASP A 49 0.41 -14.56 3.03
C ASP A 49 -0.32 -13.22 3.27
N VAL A 50 -0.40 -12.44 2.20
CA VAL A 50 -1.10 -11.14 2.16
C VAL A 50 -2.40 -11.31 1.37
N ILE A 51 -3.50 -10.96 2.01
CA ILE A 51 -4.80 -10.85 1.35
C ILE A 51 -4.89 -9.44 0.76
N PHE A 52 -5.25 -9.32 -0.51
CA PHE A 52 -5.43 -8.02 -1.16
C PHE A 52 -6.86 -7.86 -1.67
N ASN A 53 -7.34 -6.62 -1.62
CA ASN A 53 -8.62 -6.24 -2.20
C ASN A 53 -8.45 -4.97 -3.03
N ILE A 54 -8.88 -5.00 -4.28
CA ILE A 54 -8.74 -3.86 -5.19
C ILE A 54 -9.96 -2.96 -5.02
N ARG A 55 -9.75 -1.71 -4.58
CA ARG A 55 -10.79 -0.68 -4.45
C ARG A 55 -11.01 0.04 -5.78
N GLN A 56 -9.91 0.37 -6.43
CA GLN A 56 -9.89 1.04 -7.72
C GLN A 56 -8.62 0.65 -8.46
N ALA A 57 -8.71 0.56 -9.78
CA ALA A 57 -7.55 0.41 -10.65
C ALA A 57 -7.84 1.13 -11.96
N ASP A 58 -6.82 1.77 -12.50
CA ASP A 58 -6.81 2.28 -13.87
C ASP A 58 -5.63 1.66 -14.59
N TYR A 59 -5.85 1.26 -15.83
CA TYR A 59 -4.83 0.68 -16.68
C TYR A 59 -4.95 1.30 -18.07
N THR A 60 -3.95 2.10 -18.45
CA THR A 60 -3.88 2.70 -19.78
C THR A 60 -2.46 2.55 -20.33
N GLU A 61 -2.32 1.92 -21.50
CA GLU A 61 -1.08 1.83 -22.30
C GLU A 61 0.22 1.52 -21.51
N GLY A 62 0.15 0.59 -20.54
CA GLY A 62 1.31 0.18 -19.74
C GLY A 62 1.63 1.11 -18.58
N LEU A 63 0.74 2.03 -18.22
CA LEU A 63 0.77 2.73 -16.93
C LEU A 63 -0.48 2.29 -16.17
N GLY A 64 -0.25 1.48 -15.12
CA GLY A 64 -1.28 1.02 -14.21
C GLY A 64 -1.11 1.68 -12.85
N TRP A 65 -2.19 2.21 -12.29
CA TRP A 65 -2.24 2.53 -10.87
C TRP A 65 -3.41 1.82 -10.22
N MET A 66 -3.24 1.53 -8.94
CA MET A 66 -4.25 0.83 -8.18
C MET A 66 -4.30 1.30 -6.75
N MET A 67 -5.49 1.24 -6.21
CA MET A 67 -5.79 1.50 -4.82
C MET A 67 -6.20 0.18 -4.18
N THR A 68 -5.37 -0.36 -3.29
CA THR A 68 -5.55 -1.70 -2.74
C THR A 68 -5.64 -1.68 -1.23
N GLU A 69 -6.61 -2.36 -0.65
CA GLU A 69 -6.56 -2.74 0.76
C GLU A 69 -5.69 -3.99 0.89
N LEU A 70 -4.80 -4.00 1.88
CA LEU A 70 -3.94 -5.15 2.18
C LEU A 70 -4.19 -5.60 3.61
N GLU A 71 -4.32 -6.90 3.80
CA GLU A 71 -4.51 -7.55 5.09
C GLU A 71 -3.48 -8.66 5.28
N GLY A 72 -2.95 -8.78 6.49
CA GLY A 72 -1.92 -9.74 6.85
C GLY A 72 -1.28 -9.36 8.18
N THR A 73 -0.30 -10.13 8.62
CA THR A 73 0.50 -9.74 9.79
C THR A 73 1.35 -8.50 9.47
N ALA A 74 1.69 -7.70 10.48
CA ALA A 74 2.53 -6.52 10.28
C ALA A 74 3.87 -6.88 9.58
N ALA A 75 4.49 -8.00 9.98
CA ALA A 75 5.74 -8.48 9.38
C ALA A 75 5.57 -8.87 7.90
N ASN A 76 4.46 -9.54 7.58
CA ASN A 76 4.16 -9.96 6.20
C ASN A 76 3.87 -8.77 5.29
N LEU A 77 3.07 -7.81 5.78
CA LEU A 77 2.79 -6.58 5.04
C LEU A 77 4.06 -5.78 4.79
N GLU A 78 4.92 -5.61 5.81
CA GLU A 78 6.17 -4.87 5.69
C GLU A 78 7.15 -5.56 4.72
N ALA A 79 7.27 -6.89 4.78
CA ALA A 79 8.10 -7.67 3.87
C ALA A 79 7.57 -7.62 2.42
N GLY A 80 6.26 -7.76 2.25
CA GLY A 80 5.61 -7.75 0.94
C GLY A 80 5.68 -6.39 0.26
N LEU A 81 5.47 -5.29 1.00
CA LEU A 81 5.60 -3.93 0.47
C LEU A 81 7.04 -3.63 0.04
N ARG A 82 8.04 -3.99 0.86
CA ARG A 82 9.46 -3.86 0.46
C ARG A 82 9.80 -4.71 -0.77
N TRP A 83 9.21 -5.88 -0.88
CA TRP A 83 9.41 -6.74 -2.05
C TRP A 83 8.83 -6.09 -3.32
N LEU A 84 7.63 -5.52 -3.26
CA LEU A 84 7.03 -4.76 -4.37
C LEU A 84 7.90 -3.57 -4.79
N GLU A 85 8.39 -2.79 -3.83
CA GLU A 85 9.35 -1.70 -4.09
C GLU A 85 10.61 -2.22 -4.79
N GLY A 86 11.14 -3.36 -4.35
CA GLY A 86 12.27 -4.04 -4.99
C GLY A 86 11.99 -4.51 -6.42
N GLN A 87 10.74 -4.80 -6.78
CA GLN A 87 10.33 -5.08 -8.17
C GLN A 87 10.18 -3.80 -9.01
N GLY A 88 10.27 -2.62 -8.41
CA GLY A 88 10.07 -1.33 -9.08
C GLY A 88 8.64 -0.79 -9.03
N VAL A 89 7.74 -1.42 -8.26
CA VAL A 89 6.40 -0.88 -7.97
C VAL A 89 6.55 0.30 -7.03
N ARG A 90 5.90 1.41 -7.32
CA ARG A 90 5.87 2.55 -6.40
C ARG A 90 4.73 2.35 -5.41
N VAL A 91 5.06 2.35 -4.12
CA VAL A 91 4.09 2.29 -3.03
C VAL A 91 3.97 3.70 -2.45
N ALA A 92 2.81 4.33 -2.60
CA ALA A 92 2.52 5.64 -2.03
C ALA A 92 1.34 5.55 -1.06
N PRO A 93 1.34 6.34 0.03
CA PRO A 93 0.11 6.55 0.79
C PRO A 93 -0.90 7.34 -0.04
N ILE A 94 -2.20 7.13 0.19
CA ILE A 94 -3.20 8.09 -0.28
C ILE A 94 -3.03 9.35 0.55
N GLU A 95 -2.44 10.39 -0.04
CA GLU A 95 -2.67 11.74 0.46
C GLU A 95 -4.15 12.07 0.15
N GLN A 96 -4.93 12.35 1.19
CA GLN A 96 -6.27 12.89 0.98
C GLN A 96 -6.11 14.20 0.22
N ASP A 97 -6.66 14.29 -1.00
CA ASP A 97 -6.97 15.58 -1.61
C ASP A 97 -7.94 16.29 -0.65
N VAL A 98 -7.42 17.23 0.13
CA VAL A 98 -8.24 18.17 0.89
C VAL A 98 -8.86 19.11 -0.13
N VAL A 99 -10.08 18.79 -0.57
CA VAL A 99 -10.94 19.76 -1.23
C VAL A 99 -11.28 20.82 -0.18
N HIS A 100 -10.67 22.00 -0.31
CA HIS A 100 -11.06 23.21 0.42
C HIS A 100 -12.40 23.76 -0.07
#